data_AF-A0A7D9IPS1-F1
#
_entry.id   AF-A0A7D9IPS1-F1
#
_cell.length_a   1.000
_cell.length_b   1.000
_cell.length_c   1.000
_cell.angle_alpha   90.00
_cell.angle_beta   90.00
_cell.angle_gamma   90.00
#
_symmetry.space_group_name_H-M   'P 1'
#
loop_
_entity.id
_entity.type
_entity.pdbx_description
1 polymer ?
#
loop_
_entity_poly.entity_id
_entity_poly.type
_entity_poly.pdbx_seq_one_letter_code
_entity_poly.pdbx_strand_id
1 'polypeptide(L)'
;INFAFEAGKEVRTVLPDISKAFDRVWHAGLLKQLEALALRNPLLQWFKSYLENRLQRVVIEGQTSDWERISSGVPKGSVLGSLLF
;
A
#
# COMPACT_ATOMS: atom_id res chain seq x y z
N ILE A 1 15.85 15.60 19.89
CA ILE A 1 17.19 15.02 19.64
C ILE A 1 18.28 15.99 20.10
N ASN A 2 18.39 17.19 19.51
CA ASN A 2 19.42 18.18 19.91
C ASN A 2 19.41 18.53 21.40
N PHE A 3 18.24 18.80 21.99
CA PHE A 3 18.11 19.06 23.42
C PHE A 3 18.57 17.88 24.32
N ALA A 4 18.38 16.64 23.86
CA ALA A 4 18.84 15.46 24.61
C ALA A 4 20.36 15.30 24.52
N PHE A 5 20.96 15.61 23.36
CA PHE A 5 22.42 15.67 23.19
C PHE A 5 23.05 16.77 24.06
N GLU A 6 22.47 17.97 24.07
CA GLU A 6 22.94 19.10 24.90
C GLU A 6 22.84 18.80 26.41
N ALA A 7 21.84 18.01 26.82
CA ALA A 7 21.65 17.59 28.21
C ALA A 7 22.42 16.30 28.57
N GLY A 8 23.30 15.79 27.71
CA GLY A 8 24.09 14.57 27.94
C GLY A 8 23.26 13.29 28.07
N LYS A 9 22.05 13.27 27.51
CA LYS A 9 21.12 12.13 27.57
C LYS A 9 21.31 11.19 26.38
N GLU A 10 21.13 9.90 26.61
CA GLU A 10 21.17 8.89 25.56
C GLU A 10 19.93 8.98 24.65
N VAL A 11 20.15 8.90 23.33
CA VAL A 11 19.11 8.84 22.31
C VAL A 11 19.27 7.55 21.53
N ARG A 12 18.22 6.74 21.46
CA ARG A 12 18.16 5.53 20.62
C ARG A 12 17.08 5.71 19.56
N THR A 13 17.37 5.23 18.35
CA THR A 13 16.44 5.25 17.23
C THR A 13 16.20 3.83 16.75
N VAL A 14 14.94 3.51 16.46
CA VAL A 14 14.54 2.26 15.79
C VAL A 14 13.91 2.66 14.47
N LEU A 15 14.44 2.13 13.36
CA LEU A 15 13.96 2.40 12.00
C LEU A 15 13.45 1.09 11.40
N PRO A 16 12.17 0.73 11.60
CA PRO A 16 11.60 -0.45 10.98
C PRO A 16 11.36 -0.21 9.49
N ASP A 17 11.61 -1.22 8.68
CA ASP A 17 11.28 -1.24 7.25
C ASP A 17 10.17 -2.25 6.96
N ILE A 18 9.24 -1.87 6.08
CA ILE A 18 8.13 -2.73 5.67
C ILE A 18 8.48 -3.36 4.33
N SER A 19 8.89 -4.63 4.36
CA SER A 19 9.15 -5.35 3.10
C SER A 19 7.87 -5.43 2.26
N LYS A 20 8.01 -5.25 0.93
CA LYS A 20 6.89 -5.38 -0.02
C LYS A 20 5.67 -4.52 0.35
N ALA A 21 5.90 -3.30 0.83
CA ALA A 21 4.86 -2.46 1.41
C ALA A 21 3.65 -2.24 0.48
N PHE A 22 3.91 -1.92 -0.79
CA PHE A 22 2.86 -1.81 -1.82
C PHE A 22 2.09 -3.10 -2.08
N ASP A 23 2.69 -4.28 -1.87
CA ASP A 23 2.03 -5.57 -2.11
C ASP A 23 1.15 -5.99 -0.91
N ARG A 24 1.30 -5.30 0.23
CA ARG A 24 0.69 -5.64 1.52
C ARG A 24 -0.44 -4.72 1.95
N VAL A 25 -0.82 -3.72 1.14
CA VAL A 25 -1.92 -2.81 1.46
C VAL A 25 -3.23 -3.58 1.64
N TRP A 26 -3.83 -3.49 2.81
CA TRP A 26 -5.09 -4.17 3.09
C TRP A 26 -6.28 -3.40 2.51
N HIS A 27 -6.97 -3.97 1.52
CA HIS A 27 -8.01 -3.27 0.76
C HIS A 27 -9.16 -2.77 1.62
N ALA A 28 -9.70 -3.61 2.52
CA ALA A 28 -10.83 -3.21 3.35
C ALA A 28 -10.46 -2.08 4.33
N GLY A 29 -9.25 -2.13 4.90
CA GLY A 29 -8.72 -1.06 5.75
C GLY A 29 -8.53 0.24 4.97
N LEU A 30 -7.95 0.16 3.77
CA LEU A 30 -7.78 1.31 2.88
C LEU A 30 -9.13 1.95 2.52
N LEU A 31 -10.13 1.17 2.12
CA LEU A 31 -11.46 1.69 1.80
C LEU A 31 -12.12 2.36 3.00
N LYS A 32 -11.99 1.79 4.20
CA LYS A 32 -12.48 2.41 5.44
C LYS A 32 -11.76 3.72 5.75
N GLN A 33 -10.46 3.80 5.49
CA GLN A 33 -9.68 5.04 5.66
C GLN A 33 -10.13 6.12 4.66
N LEU A 34 -10.35 5.76 3.40
CA LEU A 34 -10.89 6.68 2.38
C LEU A 34 -12.28 7.19 2.78
N GLU A 35 -13.14 6.32 3.28
CA GLU A 35 -14.45 6.73 3.81
C GLU A 35 -14.31 7.67 5.03
N ALA A 36 -13.36 7.42 5.93
CA ALA A 36 -13.07 8.30 7.06
C ALA A 36 -12.56 9.69 6.63
N LEU A 37 -11.87 9.78 5.49
CA LEU A 37 -11.45 11.03 4.82
C LEU A 37 -12.59 11.74 4.07
N ALA A 38 -13.84 11.39 4.35
CA ALA A 38 -15.04 11.95 3.75
C ALA A 38 -15.24 11.62 2.25
N LEU A 39 -14.50 10.65 1.68
CA LEU A 39 -14.86 10.13 0.37
C LEU A 39 -16.18 9.38 0.47
N ARG A 40 -17.06 9.61 -0.50
CA ARG A 40 -18.39 9.01 -0.59
C ARG A 40 -18.59 8.42 -1.98
N ASN A 41 -19.72 7.76 -2.18
CA ASN A 41 -20.12 7.35 -3.52
C ASN A 41 -20.32 8.60 -4.41
N PRO A 42 -19.98 8.54 -5.71
CA PRO A 42 -19.53 7.35 -6.46
C PRO A 42 -18.03 7.06 -6.36
N LEU A 43 -17.22 8.00 -5.86
CA LEU A 43 -15.75 7.88 -5.86
C LEU A 43 -15.26 6.71 -5.02
N LEU A 44 -15.88 6.43 -3.86
CA LEU A 44 -15.53 5.28 -3.04
C LEU A 44 -15.74 3.94 -3.77
N GLN A 45 -16.80 3.82 -4.58
CA GLN A 45 -17.01 2.63 -5.42
C GLN A 45 -15.97 2.51 -6.52
N TRP A 46 -15.50 3.63 -7.07
CA TRP A 46 -14.44 3.62 -8.07
C TRP A 46 -13.10 3.15 -7.48
N PHE A 47 -12.76 3.55 -6.26
CA PHE A 47 -11.58 3.00 -5.58
C PHE A 47 -11.75 1.52 -5.24
N LYS A 48 -12.95 1.11 -4.84
CA LYS A 48 -13.27 -0.30 -4.62
C LYS A 48 -13.09 -1.13 -5.89
N SER A 49 -13.63 -0.68 -7.02
CA SER A 49 -13.48 -1.38 -8.30
C SER A 49 -12.04 -1.40 -8.81
N TYR A 50 -11.25 -0.37 -8.49
CA TYR A 50 -9.81 -0.34 -8.78
C TYR A 50 -9.03 -1.44 -8.03
N LEU A 51 -9.44 -1.78 -6.80
CA LEU A 51 -8.73 -2.72 -5.93
C LEU A 51 -9.22 -4.18 -6.07
N GLU A 52 -10.50 -4.38 -6.39
CA GLU A 52 -11.14 -5.68 -6.45
C GLU A 52 -10.84 -6.48 -7.72
N ASN A 53 -10.97 -7.81 -7.62
CA ASN A 53 -10.86 -8.76 -8.74
C ASN A 53 -9.59 -8.64 -9.59
N ARG A 54 -8.49 -8.17 -8.99
CA ARG A 54 -7.20 -8.11 -9.65
C ARG A 54 -6.57 -9.50 -9.76
N LEU A 55 -5.99 -9.76 -10.92
CA LEU A 55 -5.19 -10.94 -11.20
C LEU A 55 -3.76 -10.51 -11.54
N GLN A 56 -2.78 -11.35 -11.22
CA GLN A 56 -1.39 -11.21 -11.64
C GLN A 56 -0.86 -12.52 -12.19
N ARG A 57 0.18 -12.44 -13.00
CA ARG A 57 0.97 -13.59 -13.43
C ARG A 57 2.40 -13.14 -13.66
N VAL A 58 3.32 -14.09 -13.67
CA VAL A 58 4.73 -13.85 -13.98
C VAL A 58 4.95 -14.13 -15.47
N VAL A 59 5.69 -13.25 -16.14
CA VAL A 59 6.10 -13.42 -17.54
C VAL A 59 7.62 -13.37 -17.61
N ILE A 60 8.24 -14.45 -18.09
CA ILE A 60 9.70 -14.55 -18.24
C ILE A 60 9.97 -15.14 -19.61
N GLU A 61 10.75 -14.44 -20.44
CA GLU A 61 11.17 -14.92 -21.77
C GLU A 61 10.02 -15.43 -22.66
N GLY A 62 8.87 -14.75 -22.59
CA GLY A 62 7.67 -15.11 -23.36
C GLY A 62 6.83 -16.25 -22.76
N GLN A 63 7.31 -16.91 -21.71
CA GLN A 63 6.53 -17.89 -20.94
C GLN A 63 5.72 -17.19 -19.84
N THR A 64 4.53 -17.70 -19.57
CA THR A 64 3.61 -17.12 -18.57
C THR A 64 3.23 -18.15 -17.52
N SER A 65 3.21 -17.76 -16.26
CA SER A 65 2.54 -18.55 -15.21
C SER A 65 1.02 -18.49 -15.38
N ASP A 66 0.33 -19.33 -14.61
CA ASP A 66 -1.11 -19.18 -14.39
C ASP A 66 -1.44 -17.83 -13.76
N TRP A 67 -2.70 -17.43 -13.93
CA TRP A 67 -3.24 -16.24 -13.29
C TRP A 67 -3.53 -16.50 -11.82
N GLU A 68 -3.04 -15.63 -10.96
CA GLU A 68 -3.24 -15.65 -9.53
C GLU A 68 -4.05 -14.45 -9.06
N ARG A 69 -4.99 -14.70 -8.14
CA ARG A 69 -5.84 -13.64 -7.58
C ARG A 69 -5.09 -12.83 -6.53
N ILE A 70 -5.26 -11.52 -6.59
CA ILE A 70 -4.64 -10.58 -5.65
C ILE A 70 -5.68 -10.12 -4.63
N SER A 71 -5.44 -10.41 -3.36
CA SER A 71 -6.29 -9.99 -2.24
C SER A 71 -5.72 -8.82 -1.42
N SER A 72 -4.51 -8.36 -1.73
CA SER A 72 -3.85 -7.25 -1.06
C SER A 72 -2.91 -6.46 -1.99
N GLY A 73 -2.55 -5.27 -1.56
CA GLY A 73 -1.61 -4.41 -2.25
C GLY A 73 -2.25 -3.53 -3.32
N VAL A 74 -1.42 -2.67 -3.90
CA VAL A 74 -1.77 -1.75 -4.99
C VAL A 74 -0.74 -1.89 -6.11
N PRO A 75 -1.10 -1.62 -7.38
CA PRO A 75 -0.16 -1.73 -8.49
C PRO A 75 1.02 -0.77 -8.34
N LYS A 76 2.25 -1.30 -8.29
CA LYS A 76 3.47 -0.47 -8.34
C LYS A 76 3.59 0.19 -9.71
N GLY A 77 4.02 1.45 -9.73
CA GLY A 77 4.19 2.22 -10.97
C GLY A 77 2.90 2.84 -11.52
N SER A 78 1.75 2.63 -10.85
CA SER A 78 0.54 3.40 -11.14
C SER A 78 0.52 4.69 -10.31
N VAL A 79 -0.11 5.74 -10.85
CA VAL A 79 -0.30 7.02 -10.12
C VAL A 79 -1.08 6.81 -8.83
N LEU A 80 -2.13 5.98 -8.89
CA LEU A 80 -2.99 5.69 -7.74
C LEU A 80 -2.30 4.79 -6.71
N GLY A 81 -1.39 3.90 -7.13
CA GLY A 81 -0.67 3.00 -6.23
C GLY A 81 0.14 3.79 -5.21
N SER A 82 0.85 4.84 -5.65
CA SER A 82 1.57 5.75 -4.76
C SER A 82 0.66 6.62 -3.90
N LEU A 83 -0.54 6.98 -4.39
CA LEU A 83 -1.52 7.76 -3.62
C LEU A 83 -2.19 6.94 -2.51
N LEU A 84 -2.40 5.64 -2.75
CA LEU A 84 -3.13 4.74 -1.87
C LEU A 84 -2.24 3.99 -0.87
N PHE A 85 -0.92 4.08 -1.02
CA PHE A 85 0.07 3.56 -0.08
C PHE A 85 0.46 4.64 0.92
#